data_AF-A0A950JD34-F1
#
_entry.id   AF-A0A950JD34-F1
#
_cell.length_a   1.000
_cell.length_b   1.000
_cell.length_c   1.000
_cell.angle_alpha   90.00
_cell.angle_beta   90.00
_cell.angle_gamma   90.00
#
_symmetry.space_group_name_H-M   'P 1'
#
loop_
_entity.id
_entity.type
_entity.pdbx_description
1 polymer ?
#
loop_
_entity_poly.entity_id
_entity_poly.type
_entity_poly.pdbx_seq_one_letter_code
_entity_poly.pdbx_strand_id
1 'polypeptide(L)' 'MPPLIIWALGVVGAVALARLIAREARRINAELHPAAPAPVDGEAVTLERDPKTGVYRPK' A
#
# COMPACT_ATOMS: atom_id res chain seq x y z
N MET A 1 -5.32 9.59 36.24
CA MET A 1 -5.85 8.81 35.09
C MET A 1 -4.89 7.65 34.88
N PRO A 2 -5.34 6.39 34.88
CA PRO A 2 -4.45 5.25 34.68
C PRO A 2 -3.63 5.47 33.39
N PRO A 3 -2.30 5.37 33.42
CA PRO A 3 -1.45 5.70 32.27
C PRO A 3 -1.83 4.89 31.01
N LEU A 4 -2.34 3.67 31.20
CA LEU A 4 -2.84 2.82 30.12
C LEU A 4 -3.99 3.46 29.32
N ILE A 5 -4.87 4.23 29.96
CA ILE A 5 -6.00 4.88 29.28
C ILE A 5 -5.52 5.99 28.35
N ILE A 6 -4.51 6.75 28.79
CA ILE A 6 -3.90 7.82 27.99
C ILE A 6 -3.25 7.22 26.73
N TRP A 7 -2.49 6.14 26.93
CA TRP A 7 -1.87 5.41 25.82
C TRP A 7 -2.91 4.83 24.85
N ALA A 8 -3.96 4.20 25.36
CA ALA A 8 -5.03 3.65 24.53
C ALA A 8 -5.72 4.73 23.68
N LEU A 9 -6.05 5.88 24.28
CA LEU A 9 -6.61 7.02 23.56
C LEU A 9 -5.65 7.56 22.49
N GLY A 10 -4.35 7.64 22.81
CA GLY A 10 -3.32 8.05 21.86
C GLY A 10 -3.27 7.12 20.64
N VAL A 11 -3.27 5.80 20.85
CA VAL A 11 -3.26 4.81 19.78
C VAL A 11 -4.53 4.89 18.93
N VAL A 12 -5.70 4.96 19.58
CA VAL A 12 -6.98 5.07 18.88
C VAL A 12 -7.04 6.33 18.02
N GLY A 13 -6.60 7.47 18.57
CA GLY A 13 -6.53 8.73 17.83
C GLY A 13 -5.58 8.66 16.63
N ALA A 14 -4.39 8.07 16.81
CA ALA A 14 -3.41 7.91 15.74
C ALA A 14 -3.94 7.01 14.61
N VAL A 15 -4.59 5.89 14.93
CA VAL A 15 -5.18 4.98 13.95
C VAL A 15 -6.31 5.66 13.17
N ALA A 16 -7.19 6.41 13.86
CA ALA A 16 -8.28 7.13 13.23
C ALA A 16 -7.74 8.18 12.23
N LEU A 17 -6.72 8.95 12.62
CA LEU A 17 -6.10 9.95 11.77
C LEU A 17 -5.39 9.32 10.57
N ALA A 18 -4.62 8.25 10.79
CA ALA A 18 -3.94 7.52 9.72
C ALA A 18 -4.95 6.98 8.68
N ARG A 19 -6.08 6.45 9.15
CA ARG A 19 -7.15 5.96 8.27
C ARG A 19 -7.77 7.07 7.42
N LEU A 20 -7.95 8.26 7.99
CA LEU A 20 -8.48 9.42 7.28
C LEU A 20 -7.50 9.91 6.21
N ILE A 21 -6.22 10.07 6.57
CA ILE A 21 -5.16 10.46 5.64
C ILE A 21 -5.06 9.44 4.49
N ALA A 22 -5.02 8.15 4.79
CA ALA A 22 -4.95 7.09 3.77
C ALA A 22 -6.17 7.05 2.86
N ARG A 23 -7.34 7.47 3.34
CA ARG A 23 -8.56 7.56 2.52
C ARG A 23 -8.47 8.74 1.55
N GLU A 24 -8.08 9.91 2.04
CA GLU A 24 -8.00 11.10 1.19
C GLU A 24 -6.86 10.99 0.19
N ALA A 25 -5.71 10.45 0.59
CA ALA A 25 -4.61 10.16 -0.31
C ALA A 25 -5.04 9.24 -1.46
N ARG A 26 -5.80 8.17 -1.16
CA ARG A 26 -6.34 7.29 -2.21
C ARG A 26 -7.33 7.99 -3.12
N ARG A 27 -8.19 8.86 -2.56
CA ARG A 27 -9.15 9.64 -3.35
C ARG A 27 -8.44 10.58 -4.32
N ILE A 28 -7.50 11.39 -3.81
CA ILE A 28 -6.70 12.31 -4.63
C ILE A 28 -5.93 11.54 -5.70
N ASN A 29 -5.32 10.42 -5.32
CA ASN A 29 -4.57 9.60 -6.26
C ASN A 29 -5.46 9.01 -7.37
N ALA A 30 -6.71 8.64 -7.06
CA ALA A 30 -7.67 8.18 -8.05
C ALA A 30 -8.13 9.32 -8.99
N GLU A 31 -8.24 10.55 -8.48
CA GLU A 31 -8.55 11.73 -9.29
C GLU A 31 -7.38 12.11 -10.22
N LEU A 32 -6.14 12.02 -9.73
CA LEU A 32 -4.92 12.32 -10.50
C LEU A 32 -4.56 11.23 -11.51
N HIS A 33 -4.80 9.97 -11.16
CA HIS A 33 -4.46 8.80 -11.97
C HIS A 33 -5.70 7.92 -12.20
N PRO A 34 -6.66 8.37 -13.02
CA PRO A 34 -7.91 7.64 -13.26
C PRO A 34 -7.70 6.30 -13.97
N ALA A 35 -6.55 6.14 -14.66
CA ALA A 35 -6.13 4.90 -15.31
C ALA A 35 -4.99 4.19 -14.57
N ALA A 36 -4.74 4.51 -13.29
CA ALA A 36 -3.78 3.76 -12.49
C ALA A 36 -4.15 2.27 -12.55
N PRO A 37 -3.19 1.39 -12.89
CA PRO A 37 -3.47 -0.04 -12.86
C PRO A 37 -3.94 -0.42 -11.46
N ALA A 38 -4.98 -1.26 -11.40
CA ALA A 38 -5.42 -1.84 -10.14
C ALA A 38 -4.21 -2.44 -9.42
N PRO A 39 -4.16 -2.41 -8.07
CA PRO A 39 -3.16 -3.15 -7.33
C PRO A 39 -3.13 -4.57 -7.88
N VAL A 40 -1.98 -4.99 -8.38
CA VAL A 40 -1.83 -6.34 -8.91
C VAL A 40 -1.78 -7.25 -7.70
N ASP A 41 -2.93 -7.83 -7.34
CA ASP A 41 -3.05 -8.86 -6.30
C ASP A 41 -2.48 -10.20 -6.80
N GLY A 42 -1.26 -10.15 -7.34
CA GLY A 42 -0.50 -11.29 -7.81
C GLY A 42 0.78 -11.43 -7.02
N GLU A 43 1.19 -12.67 -6.76
CA GLU A 43 2.50 -12.95 -6.19
C GLU A 43 3.57 -12.30 -7.09
N ALA A 44 4.45 -11.48 -6.50
CA ALA A 44 5.49 -10.80 -7.25
C ALA A 44 6.46 -11.83 -7.82
N VAL A 45 6.27 -12.23 -9.08
CA VAL A 45 7.12 -13.25 -9.69
C VAL A 45 8.45 -12.63 -10.07
N THR A 46 9.54 -13.24 -9.59
CA THR A 46 10.89 -12.83 -9.96
C THR A 46 11.14 -13.23 -11.41
N LEU A 47 11.45 -12.25 -12.25
CA LEU A 47 11.82 -12.49 -13.64
C LEU A 47 13.33 -12.78 -13.74
N GLU A 48 13.69 -13.85 -14.41
CA GLU A 48 15.08 -14.20 -14.74
C GLU A 48 15.32 -13.99 -16.24
N ARG A 49 16.49 -13.44 -16.59
CA ARG A 49 16.86 -13.19 -17.99
C ARG A 49 17.31 -14.49 -18.64
N ASP A 50 16.59 -14.95 -19.66
CA ASP A 50 16.96 -16.12 -20.44
C ASP A 50 18.28 -15.86 -21.19
N PRO A 51 19.35 -16.63 -20.96
CA PRO A 51 20.64 -16.40 -21.61
C PRO A 51 20.65 -16.70 -23.10
N LYS A 52 19.72 -17.53 -23.61
CA LYS A 52 19.64 -17.91 -25.02
C LYS A 52 18.87 -16.88 -25.84
N THR A 53 17.77 -16.38 -25.30
CA THR A 53 16.85 -15.48 -26.01
C THR A 53 16.97 -14.02 -25.57
N GLY A 54 17.57 -13.76 -24.41
CA GLY A 54 17.66 -12.44 -23.79
C GLY A 54 16.35 -11.93 -23.20
N VAL A 55 15.25 -12.69 -23.30
CA VAL A 55 13.92 -12.32 -22.83
C VAL A 55 13.76 -12.68 -21.36
N TYR A 56 13.12 -11.80 -20.60
CA TYR A 56 12.80 -12.07 -19.19
C TYR A 56 11.65 -13.07 -19.09
N ARG A 57 11.85 -14.14 -18.33
CA ARG A 57 10.85 -15.16 -18.05
C ARG A 57 10.60 -15.27 -16.55
N PRO A 58 9.38 -15.61 -16.11
CA PRO A 58 9.14 -15.97 -14.73
C PRO A 58 10.00 -17.19 -14.36
N LYS A 59 10.58 -17.18 -13.16
CA LYS A 59 11.32 -18.33 -12.61
C LYS A 59 10.41 -19.56 -12.41
#